data_AF-K7K1X1-F1
#
_entry.id   AF-K7K1X1-F1
#
_cell.length_a   1.000
_cell.length_b   1.000
_cell.length_c   1.000
_cell.angle_alpha   90.00
_cell.angle_beta   90.00
_cell.angle_gamma   90.00
#
_symmetry.space_group_name_H-M   'P 1'
#
loop_
_entity.id
_entity.type
_entity.pdbx_description
1 polymer ?
#
loop_
_entity_poly.entity_id
_entity_poly.type
_entity_poly.pdbx_seq_one_letter_code
_entity_poly.pdbx_strand_id
1 'polypeptide(L)'
;MLGTFKTDVKILDNETITVDGKPIKVVSSRDPLKLPWAELGIDIVIEGTRVFVDGPGAGKNIQAGAKKVIITAPAKGADIPIYIVGINEGDYTHETSNIETLCMLCEAGFLTLAMCYTAGIQLSLMLVLGFMLPVTPEIS
;
A
#
# COMPACT_ATOMS: atom_id res chain seq x y z
N MET A 1 14.46 2.70 -17.60
CA MET A 1 14.92 3.14 -16.26
C MET A 1 14.23 4.44 -15.92
N LEU A 2 13.68 4.59 -14.70
CA LEU A 2 12.80 5.72 -14.32
C LEU A 2 13.53 7.06 -14.03
N GLY A 3 14.87 7.09 -14.09
CA GLY A 3 15.67 8.30 -13.83
C GLY A 3 15.73 8.68 -12.34
N THR A 4 16.38 9.81 -12.04
CA THR A 4 16.46 10.35 -10.68
C THR A 4 15.16 11.05 -10.31
N PHE A 5 14.65 10.79 -9.10
CA PHE A 5 13.49 11.48 -8.56
C PHE A 5 13.84 12.96 -8.31
N LYS A 6 13.27 13.87 -9.13
CA LYS A 6 13.61 15.30 -9.16
C LYS A 6 12.85 16.11 -8.10
N THR A 7 12.86 15.62 -6.86
CA THR A 7 12.21 16.27 -5.72
C THR A 7 13.19 16.35 -4.57
N ASP A 8 13.08 17.39 -3.75
CA ASP A 8 13.89 17.53 -2.55
C ASP A 8 13.53 16.42 -1.55
N VAL A 9 14.47 15.48 -1.36
CA VAL A 9 14.36 14.41 -0.37
C VAL A 9 15.44 14.62 0.67
N LYS A 10 15.04 14.76 1.94
CA LYS A 10 15.96 14.96 3.06
C LYS A 10 15.64 14.00 4.19
N ILE A 11 16.65 13.63 4.95
CA ILE A 11 16.48 12.96 6.24
C ILE A 11 16.26 14.06 7.28
N LEU A 12 15.12 14.03 7.97
CA LEU A 12 14.80 14.98 9.03
C LEU A 12 15.34 14.48 10.37
N ASP A 13 15.14 13.20 10.65
CA ASP A 13 15.59 12.50 11.85
C ASP A 13 15.69 10.98 11.60
N ASN A 14 15.89 10.18 12.65
CA ASN A 14 16.05 8.72 12.55
C ASN A 14 14.81 7.98 12.02
N GLU A 15 13.62 8.58 12.12
CA GLU A 15 12.34 7.96 11.75
C GLU A 15 11.57 8.78 10.71
N THR A 16 12.12 9.88 10.20
CA THR A 16 11.39 10.79 9.32
C THR A 16 12.24 11.22 8.14
N ILE A 17 11.71 11.04 6.94
CA ILE A 17 12.20 11.69 5.72
C ILE A 17 11.26 12.82 5.34
N THR A 18 11.73 13.82 4.60
CA THR A 18 10.85 14.79 3.95
C THR A 18 10.90 14.61 2.45
N VAL A 19 9.75 14.70 1.80
CA VAL A 19 9.63 14.80 0.34
C VAL A 19 8.95 16.12 0.02
N ASP A 20 9.65 17.02 -0.67
CA ASP A 20 9.17 18.39 -0.94
C ASP A 20 8.74 19.13 0.34
N GLY A 21 9.56 19.00 1.40
CA GLY A 21 9.29 19.57 2.72
C GLY A 21 8.18 18.89 3.52
N LYS A 22 7.43 17.92 2.96
CA LYS A 22 6.39 17.18 3.68
C LYS A 22 7.01 16.01 4.45
N PRO A 23 6.84 15.93 5.78
CA PRO A 23 7.39 14.83 6.56
C PRO A 23 6.64 13.52 6.29
N ILE A 24 7.39 12.43 6.18
CA ILE A 24 6.91 11.07 6.03
C ILE A 24 7.59 10.24 7.11
N LYS A 25 6.79 9.74 8.06
CA LYS A 25 7.30 8.86 9.10
C LYS A 25 7.58 7.48 8.52
N VAL A 26 8.79 7.00 8.77
CA VAL A 26 9.29 5.68 8.38
C VAL A 26 9.13 4.77 9.58
N VAL A 27 8.38 3.68 9.38
CA VAL A 27 8.18 2.62 10.38
C VAL A 27 8.64 1.30 9.79
N SER A 28 9.07 0.37 10.65
CA SER A 28 9.58 -0.92 10.20
C SER A 28 9.18 -2.03 11.18
N SER A 29 8.50 -3.05 10.67
CA SER A 29 8.20 -4.29 11.37
C SER A 29 7.96 -5.40 10.35
N ARG A 30 8.37 -6.62 10.69
CA ARG A 30 8.01 -7.83 9.91
C ARG A 30 6.61 -8.34 10.20
N ASP A 31 6.04 -7.93 11.33
CA ASP A 31 4.70 -8.27 11.76
C ASP A 31 3.80 -7.04 11.61
N PRO A 32 2.80 -7.05 10.71
CA PRO A 32 1.91 -5.91 10.51
C PRO A 32 1.15 -5.50 11.78
N LEU A 33 0.93 -6.42 12.73
CA LEU A 33 0.27 -6.13 14.01
C LEU A 33 1.07 -5.19 14.91
N LYS A 34 2.38 -5.05 14.66
CA LYS A 34 3.27 -4.17 15.44
C LYS A 34 3.49 -2.81 14.79
N LEU A 35 2.85 -2.55 13.64
CA LEU A 35 2.93 -1.26 12.99
C LEU A 35 1.96 -0.29 13.66
N PRO A 36 2.35 0.98 13.89
CA PRO A 36 1.58 1.92 14.72
C PRO A 36 0.45 2.60 13.92
N TRP A 37 -0.36 1.86 13.16
CA TRP A 37 -1.38 2.45 12.28
C TRP A 37 -2.45 3.24 13.03
N ALA A 38 -2.93 2.73 14.16
CA ALA A 38 -3.87 3.45 15.04
C ALA A 38 -3.27 4.78 15.55
N GLU A 39 -2.03 4.74 16.04
CA GLU A 39 -1.34 5.91 16.58
C GLU A 39 -1.11 6.99 15.51
N LEU A 40 -0.78 6.56 14.29
CA LEU A 40 -0.53 7.46 13.17
C LEU A 40 -1.82 7.91 12.46
N GLY A 41 -2.98 7.38 12.84
CA GLY A 41 -4.27 7.69 12.23
C GLY A 41 -4.34 7.29 10.74
N ILE A 42 -3.78 6.14 10.36
CA ILE A 42 -3.72 5.72 8.96
C ILE A 42 -5.10 5.32 8.43
N ASP A 43 -5.53 5.96 7.34
CA ASP A 43 -6.78 5.61 6.66
C ASP A 43 -6.59 4.38 5.77
N ILE A 44 -5.53 4.38 4.96
CA ILE A 44 -5.29 3.35 3.95
C ILE A 44 -3.85 2.85 4.05
N VAL A 45 -3.71 1.53 4.16
CA VAL A 45 -2.42 0.84 3.98
C VAL A 45 -2.35 0.28 2.57
N ILE A 46 -1.27 0.58 1.88
CA ILE A 46 -0.95 -0.03 0.59
C ILE A 46 -0.02 -1.21 0.84
N GLU A 47 -0.54 -2.42 0.68
CA GLU A 47 0.20 -3.66 0.89
C GLU A 47 0.97 -4.06 -0.38
N GLY A 48 2.21 -3.56 -0.48
CA GLY A 48 3.13 -3.81 -1.59
C GLY A 48 4.12 -4.95 -1.39
N THR A 49 4.15 -5.62 -0.23
CA THR A 49 5.18 -6.63 0.09
C THR A 49 4.96 -7.98 -0.60
N ARG A 50 3.74 -8.23 -1.11
CA ARG A 50 3.32 -9.51 -1.72
C ARG A 50 3.34 -10.70 -0.74
N VAL A 51 3.49 -10.45 0.56
CA VAL A 51 3.46 -11.49 1.59
C VAL A 51 2.04 -11.66 2.14
N PHE A 52 1.34 -10.55 2.40
CA PHE A 52 0.04 -10.55 3.05
C PHE A 52 -1.09 -10.37 2.04
N VAL A 53 -1.13 -11.26 1.05
CA VAL A 53 -2.05 -11.19 -0.10
C VAL A 53 -3.37 -11.94 0.12
N ASP A 54 -3.66 -12.43 1.32
CA ASP A 54 -4.94 -13.03 1.69
C ASP A 54 -5.68 -12.20 2.74
N GLY A 55 -6.97 -12.51 2.97
CA GLY A 55 -7.81 -11.78 3.92
C GLY A 55 -7.22 -11.77 5.33
N PRO A 56 -6.81 -12.92 5.89
CA PRO A 56 -6.18 -12.98 7.22
C PRO A 56 -4.88 -12.19 7.32
N GLY A 57 -4.01 -12.25 6.30
CA GLY A 57 -2.74 -11.53 6.26
C GLY A 57 -2.94 -10.04 6.18
N ALA A 58 -3.70 -9.57 5.18
CA ALA A 58 -4.00 -8.14 5.01
C ALA A 58 -4.77 -7.57 6.21
N GLY A 59 -5.68 -8.36 6.80
CA GLY A 59 -6.47 -8.00 7.97
C GLY A 59 -5.65 -7.71 9.23
N LYS A 60 -4.37 -8.12 9.29
CA LYS A 60 -3.46 -7.69 10.36
C LYS A 60 -3.24 -6.18 10.37
N ASN A 61 -3.23 -5.53 9.21
CA ASN A 61 -3.13 -4.06 9.14
C ASN A 61 -4.40 -3.38 9.68
N ILE A 62 -5.58 -3.97 9.41
CA ILE A 62 -6.84 -3.48 10.00
C ILE A 62 -6.80 -3.61 11.52
N GLN A 63 -6.33 -4.75 12.04
CA GLN A 63 -6.17 -4.97 13.48
C GLN A 63 -5.16 -4.01 14.13
N ALA A 64 -4.12 -3.61 13.41
CA ALA A 64 -3.16 -2.59 13.85
C ALA A 64 -3.74 -1.15 13.83
N GLY A 65 -4.95 -0.96 13.29
CA GLY A 65 -5.69 0.30 13.33
C GLY A 65 -5.83 1.04 12.00
N ALA A 66 -5.38 0.45 10.88
CA ALA A 66 -5.69 1.01 9.57
C ALA A 66 -7.19 0.84 9.26
N LYS A 67 -7.81 1.81 8.57
CA LYS A 67 -9.24 1.70 8.22
C LYS A 67 -9.46 0.79 7.01
N LYS A 68 -8.57 0.85 6.02
CA LYS A 68 -8.62 0.04 4.80
C LYS A 68 -7.23 -0.46 4.37
N VAL A 69 -7.21 -1.54 3.60
CA VAL A 69 -6.01 -2.14 3.01
C VAL A 69 -6.23 -2.34 1.52
N ILE A 70 -5.29 -1.84 0.71
CA ILE A 70 -5.23 -2.09 -0.73
C ILE A 70 -4.06 -3.02 -1.00
N ILE A 71 -4.34 -4.24 -1.45
CA ILE A 71 -3.33 -5.21 -1.87
C ILE A 71 -2.94 -4.89 -3.31
N THR A 72 -1.63 -4.80 -3.58
CA THR A 72 -1.13 -4.43 -4.92
C THR A 72 -0.80 -5.64 -5.80
N ALA A 73 -1.28 -6.82 -5.42
CA ALA A 73 -1.06 -8.09 -6.11
C ALA A 73 -2.37 -8.88 -6.12
N PRO A 74 -2.55 -9.86 -7.02
CA PRO A 74 -3.72 -10.72 -7.00
C PRO A 74 -3.91 -11.35 -5.63
N ALA A 75 -5.05 -11.09 -5.00
CA ALA A 75 -5.38 -11.66 -3.70
C ALA A 75 -5.51 -13.19 -3.77
N LYS A 76 -5.12 -13.86 -2.69
CA LYS A 76 -5.40 -15.27 -2.43
C LYS A 76 -6.70 -15.36 -1.65
N GLY A 77 -7.76 -15.79 -2.34
CA GLY A 77 -9.11 -15.86 -1.80
C GLY A 77 -10.09 -15.14 -2.72
N ALA A 78 -11.27 -15.72 -2.91
CA ALA A 78 -12.30 -15.18 -3.79
C ALA A 78 -13.18 -14.11 -3.10
N ASP A 79 -12.95 -13.87 -1.81
CA ASP A 79 -13.70 -12.95 -0.94
C ASP A 79 -13.16 -11.51 -0.98
N ILE A 80 -11.98 -11.28 -1.55
CA ILE A 80 -11.40 -9.95 -1.67
C ILE A 80 -11.82 -9.34 -3.01
N PRO A 81 -12.59 -8.24 -3.01
CA PRO A 81 -12.97 -7.56 -4.25
C PRO A 81 -11.74 -7.04 -4.99
N ILE A 82 -11.77 -7.16 -6.31
CA ILE A 82 -10.72 -6.66 -7.20
C ILE A 82 -11.30 -5.50 -8.00
N TYR A 83 -10.65 -4.35 -7.90
CA TYR A 83 -10.97 -3.17 -8.69
C TYR A 83 -9.84 -2.85 -9.65
N ILE A 84 -10.21 -2.47 -10.86
CA ILE A 84 -9.32 -2.08 -11.94
C ILE A 84 -9.86 -0.76 -12.48
N VAL A 85 -9.05 0.28 -12.34
CA VAL A 85 -9.36 1.60 -12.87
C VAL A 85 -9.42 1.53 -14.40
N GLY A 86 -10.46 2.13 -14.98
CA GLY A 86 -10.85 2.05 -16.38
C GLY A 86 -11.70 0.83 -16.75
N ILE A 87 -12.07 -0.02 -15.80
CA ILE A 87 -12.84 -1.25 -16.08
C ILE A 87 -14.05 -1.36 -15.15
N ASN A 88 -13.82 -1.39 -13.83
CA ASN A 88 -14.87 -1.66 -12.85
C ASN A 88 -14.73 -0.80 -11.57
N GLU A 89 -14.01 0.31 -11.62
CA GLU A 89 -13.91 1.25 -10.50
C GLU A 89 -15.28 1.84 -10.09
N GLY A 90 -16.25 1.86 -11.00
CA GLY A 90 -17.62 2.31 -10.71
C GLY A 90 -18.37 1.38 -9.74
N ASP A 91 -17.91 0.13 -9.59
CA ASP A 91 -18.48 -0.85 -8.65
C ASP A 91 -17.92 -0.69 -7.23
N TYR A 92 -16.94 0.19 -7.03
CA TYR A 92 -16.39 0.47 -5.72
C TYR A 92 -17.42 1.21 -4.85
N THR A 93 -17.64 0.70 -3.65
CA THR A 93 -18.30 1.44 -2.58
C THR A 93 -17.46 1.36 -1.32
N HIS A 94 -17.40 2.46 -0.56
CA HIS A 94 -16.58 2.51 0.65
C HIS A 94 -16.98 1.43 1.68
N GLU A 95 -18.24 1.00 1.66
CA GLU A 95 -18.81 0.04 2.60
C GLU A 95 -18.59 -1.42 2.20
N THR A 96 -18.19 -1.71 0.95
CA THR A 96 -18.15 -3.08 0.42
C THR A 96 -17.18 -3.97 1.19
N SER A 97 -15.96 -3.48 1.43
CA SER A 97 -14.90 -4.25 2.10
C SER A 97 -13.85 -3.31 2.65
N ASN A 98 -13.18 -3.68 3.74
CA ASN A 98 -12.00 -2.97 4.23
C ASN A 98 -10.69 -3.50 3.63
N ILE A 99 -10.73 -4.62 2.92
CA ILE A 99 -9.58 -5.24 2.26
C ILE A 99 -9.94 -5.45 0.79
N GLU A 100 -9.13 -4.87 -0.09
CA GLU A 100 -9.45 -4.78 -1.51
C GLU A 100 -8.17 -4.97 -2.31
N THR A 101 -8.28 -5.44 -3.54
CA THR A 101 -7.14 -5.54 -4.45
C THR A 101 -7.27 -4.51 -5.56
N LEU A 102 -6.19 -3.79 -5.82
CA LEU A 102 -6.07 -2.96 -7.03
C LEU A 102 -5.08 -3.64 -7.98
N CYS A 103 -5.55 -3.99 -9.18
CA CYS A 103 -4.69 -4.64 -10.16
C CYS A 103 -3.72 -3.62 -10.79
N MET A 104 -2.44 -3.67 -10.41
CA MET A 104 -1.37 -2.81 -10.96
C MET A 104 -0.90 -3.21 -12.38
N LEU A 105 -1.50 -4.21 -13.03
CA LEU A 105 -1.24 -4.48 -14.46
C LEU A 105 -1.82 -3.37 -15.37
N CYS A 106 -2.65 -2.50 -14.81
CA CYS A 106 -3.04 -1.23 -15.39
C CYS A 106 -2.16 -0.13 -14.75
N GLU A 107 -1.55 0.73 -15.57
CA GLU A 107 -0.72 1.88 -15.16
C GLU A 107 -1.40 2.84 -14.15
N ALA A 108 -2.70 2.65 -13.86
CA ALA A 108 -3.48 3.41 -12.89
C ALA A 108 -3.16 3.15 -11.40
N GLY A 109 -2.38 2.10 -11.07
CA GLY A 109 -1.91 1.90 -9.69
C GLY A 109 -1.07 3.08 -9.16
N PHE A 110 -0.29 3.70 -10.04
CA PHE A 110 0.49 4.91 -9.73
C PHE A 110 -0.44 6.13 -9.49
N LEU A 111 -1.59 6.16 -10.16
CA LEU A 111 -2.58 7.22 -10.03
C LEU A 111 -3.28 7.17 -8.67
N THR A 112 -3.56 5.98 -8.13
CA THR A 112 -4.18 5.83 -6.80
C THR A 112 -3.24 6.33 -5.70
N LEU A 113 -1.94 6.04 -5.83
CA LEU A 113 -0.91 6.56 -4.94
C LEU A 113 -0.82 8.10 -5.02
N ALA A 114 -0.85 8.63 -6.24
CA ALA A 114 -0.82 10.08 -6.48
C ALA A 114 -2.09 10.79 -5.99
N MET A 115 -3.27 10.20 -6.19
CA MET A 115 -4.56 10.74 -5.72
C MET A 115 -4.63 10.77 -4.20
N CYS A 116 -4.17 9.73 -3.52
CA CYS A 116 -4.13 9.74 -2.05
C CYS A 116 -3.20 10.84 -1.53
N TYR A 117 -2.05 11.04 -2.19
CA TYR A 117 -1.10 12.10 -1.82
C TYR A 117 -1.63 13.52 -2.05
N THR A 118 -2.46 13.74 -3.08
CA THR A 118 -3.07 15.06 -3.35
C THR A 118 -4.31 15.33 -2.50
N ALA A 119 -5.06 14.30 -2.10
CA ALA A 119 -6.28 14.42 -1.31
C ALA A 119 -6.04 14.66 0.19
N GLY A 120 -4.79 14.67 0.66
CA GLY A 120 -4.48 14.81 2.10
C GLY A 120 -4.85 13.58 2.93
N ILE A 121 -5.04 12.42 2.27
CA ILE A 121 -5.27 11.15 2.96
C ILE A 121 -3.94 10.71 3.56
N GLN A 122 -3.95 10.35 4.85
CA GLN A 122 -2.75 9.90 5.55
C GLN A 122 -2.37 8.51 5.03
N LEU A 123 -1.51 8.50 4.01
CA LEU A 123 -1.09 7.29 3.32
C LEU A 123 0.17 6.74 3.99
N SER A 124 0.15 5.47 4.36
CA SER A 124 1.38 4.75 4.69
C SER A 124 1.67 3.71 3.61
N LEU A 125 2.84 3.85 2.97
CA LEU A 125 3.40 2.79 2.15
C LEU A 125 4.16 1.86 3.09
N MET A 126 3.73 0.60 3.20
CA MET A 126 4.53 -0.42 3.86
C MET A 126 5.73 -0.76 2.96
N LEU A 127 6.76 0.08 3.00
CA LEU A 127 8.03 -0.16 2.32
C LEU A 127 8.89 -1.05 3.21
N VAL A 128 8.66 -2.36 3.20
CA VAL A 128 9.66 -3.29 3.72
C VAL A 128 10.82 -3.30 2.74
N LEU A 129 11.98 -2.84 3.18
CA LEU A 129 13.29 -3.15 2.57
C LEU A 129 13.47 -4.67 2.57
N GLY A 130 12.84 -5.33 1.61
CA GLY A 130 12.73 -6.77 1.48
C GLY A 130 12.61 -7.12 0.01
N PHE A 131 13.74 -6.99 -0.70
CA PHE A 131 14.02 -7.60 -2.00
C PHE A 131 12.95 -7.45 -3.10
N MET A 132 13.20 -6.51 -4.00
CA MET A 132 12.95 -6.73 -5.42
C MET A 132 13.67 -8.03 -5.84
N LEU A 133 12.91 -9.06 -6.21
CA LEU A 133 13.33 -10.05 -7.20
C LEU A 133 12.13 -10.44 -8.08
N PRO A 134 12.37 -10.72 -9.38
CA PRO A 134 11.31 -11.07 -10.32
C PRO A 134 10.74 -12.45 -9.97
N VAL A 135 9.41 -12.55 -9.98
CA VAL A 135 8.73 -13.85 -9.93
C VAL A 135 8.71 -14.39 -11.35
N THR A 136 9.52 -15.40 -11.63
CA THR A 136 9.31 -16.58 -12.52
C THR A 136 10.65 -17.26 -12.86
N PRO A 137 10.68 -18.55 -13.25
CA PRO A 137 9.62 -19.58 -13.25
C PRO A 137 10.07 -20.91 -12.60
N GLU A 138 9.16 -21.63 -11.95
CA GLU A 138 9.25 -23.10 -11.97
C GLU A 138 8.40 -23.62 -13.12
N ILE A 139 9.11 -23.96 -14.19
CA ILE A 139 8.73 -24.91 -15.22
C ILE A 139 9.05 -26.29 -14.62
N SER A 140 8.06 -27.17 -14.54
CA SER A 140 8.23 -28.62 -14.48
C SER A 140 7.33 -29.24 -15.52
#